data_AF-A0AB36CZP5-F1
#
_entry.id   AF-A0AB36CZP5-F1
#
_cell.length_a   1.000
_cell.length_b   1.000
_cell.length_c   1.000
_cell.angle_alpha   90.00
_cell.angle_beta   90.00
_cell.angle_gamma   90.00
#
_symmetry.space_group_name_H-M   'P 1'
#
loop_
_entity.id
_entity.type
_entity.pdbx_description
1 polymer ?
#
loop_
_entity_poly.entity_id
_entity_poly.type
_entity_poly.pdbx_seq_one_letter_code
_entity_poly.pdbx_strand_id
1 'polypeptide(L)'
;MTHTHEQAMNYVYQQVLQRLLSFFSRAERTALQLMIQRLVVSAGGMERIGEYKVLAIQSGTRDCCYTLALLRAAQLSIAGRAPATFQLRVATLRTNGASPTALENIHHSCSALFLYDDPRVEVVMVDNREVLPFSHLAPVSDAGRESNRLNLLMVGHRRTWTGPLDLWDDGYLAAGEFYGQICRWDRGVDALVSSDTPRQQKQFMHGLTRAAQKAGLNASNDPESGYEELFARLDELGSDCYREFYSEHGQAEWRPAESFEACRRTTFIDIHDMLVSNLEDRWPLLTDFLGFQPDELAAQLSDNEFVSLTISAHVRGLEACFVHGRTYEAGVADYVQRALVMMRRKQLPERYCEQVMETFVNPTTMSDQRALAAAQAQKSLGLSEAQLVCLLFAPFVENGASLERFLRQCHPGMLVALPDLHRAMQGKSAPEQVLQWMVDVSGLTVKLIGTLYRMGPVARGERPGPAVGNADEPALDLDAGNAANGERSTGR
;
A
#
# COMPACT_ATOMS: atom_id res chain seq x y z
N MET A 1 -3.87 -3.49 39.25
CA MET A 1 -4.71 -4.64 38.83
C MET A 1 -4.70 -5.68 39.95
N THR A 2 -5.80 -6.37 40.22
CA THR A 2 -5.84 -7.41 41.27
C THR A 2 -5.32 -8.73 40.74
N HIS A 3 -4.69 -9.56 41.57
CA HIS A 3 -4.19 -10.89 41.21
C HIS A 3 -5.27 -11.79 40.54
N THR A 4 -6.53 -11.61 40.94
CA THR A 4 -7.69 -12.27 40.32
C THR A 4 -7.96 -11.82 38.88
N HIS A 5 -7.72 -10.55 38.54
CA HIS A 5 -7.86 -10.04 37.18
C HIS A 5 -6.77 -10.62 36.27
N GLU A 6 -5.51 -10.63 36.72
CA GLU A 6 -4.39 -11.21 35.97
C GLU A 6 -4.60 -12.70 35.68
N GLN A 7 -5.08 -13.47 36.65
CA GLN A 7 -5.41 -14.89 36.46
C GLN A 7 -6.55 -15.10 35.46
N ALA A 8 -7.60 -14.27 35.53
CA ALA A 8 -8.72 -14.35 34.58
C ALA A 8 -8.25 -14.03 33.15
N MET A 9 -7.44 -12.99 32.98
CA MET A 9 -6.89 -12.61 31.67
C MET A 9 -6.00 -13.70 31.08
N ASN A 10 -5.15 -14.33 31.90
CA ASN A 10 -4.33 -15.46 31.47
C ASN A 10 -5.18 -16.65 30.98
N TYR A 11 -6.32 -16.92 31.61
CA TYR A 11 -7.25 -17.95 31.14
C TYR A 11 -7.87 -17.58 29.80
N VAL A 12 -8.28 -16.33 29.60
CA VAL A 12 -8.80 -15.84 28.31
C VAL A 12 -7.76 -15.98 27.22
N TYR A 13 -6.51 -15.57 27.46
CA TYR A 13 -5.43 -15.74 26.49
C TYR A 13 -5.17 -17.20 26.12
N GLN A 14 -5.24 -18.13 27.08
CA GLN A 14 -5.12 -19.56 26.79
C GLN A 14 -6.28 -20.08 25.93
N GLN A 15 -7.51 -19.64 26.18
CA GLN A 15 -8.66 -20.00 25.35
C GLN A 15 -8.52 -19.46 23.92
N VAL A 16 -8.08 -18.21 23.76
CA VAL A 16 -7.80 -17.62 22.44
C VAL A 16 -6.75 -18.43 21.70
N LEU A 17 -5.65 -18.80 22.36
CA LEU A 17 -4.59 -19.63 21.76
C LEU A 17 -5.14 -21.01 21.35
N GLN A 18 -5.88 -21.70 22.22
CA GLN A 18 -6.46 -23.01 21.90
C GLN A 18 -7.39 -22.93 20.69
N ARG A 19 -8.20 -21.88 20.62
CA ARG A 19 -9.14 -21.66 19.53
C ARG A 19 -8.40 -21.35 18.22
N LEU A 20 -7.39 -20.47 18.24
CA LEU A 20 -6.50 -20.23 17.10
C LEU A 20 -5.84 -21.52 16.57
N LEU A 21 -5.25 -22.31 17.48
CA LEU A 21 -4.59 -23.56 17.10
C LEU A 21 -5.56 -24.59 16.52
N SER A 22 -6.86 -24.53 16.85
CA SER A 22 -7.88 -25.42 16.28
C SER A 22 -8.13 -25.16 14.79
N PHE A 23 -7.90 -23.93 14.31
CA PHE A 23 -7.98 -23.57 12.90
C PHE A 23 -6.69 -23.88 12.13
N PHE A 24 -5.54 -23.94 12.82
CA PHE A 24 -4.27 -24.21 12.15
C PHE A 24 -4.14 -25.68 11.77
N SER A 25 -3.87 -25.91 10.49
CA SER A 25 -3.43 -27.18 9.93
C SER A 25 -2.10 -27.65 10.56
N ARG A 26 -1.73 -28.91 10.30
CA ARG A 26 -0.43 -29.45 10.75
C ARG A 26 0.75 -28.64 10.19
N ALA A 27 0.66 -28.21 8.94
CA ALA A 27 1.69 -27.40 8.30
C ALA A 27 1.81 -26.03 8.99
N GLU A 28 0.70 -25.37 9.27
CA GLU A 28 0.67 -24.06 9.92
C GLU A 28 1.14 -24.11 11.38
N ARG A 29 0.83 -25.18 12.10
CA ARG A 29 1.40 -25.40 13.45
C ARG A 29 2.93 -25.58 13.39
N THR A 30 3.45 -26.16 12.32
CA THR A 30 4.91 -26.28 12.09
C THR A 30 5.51 -24.92 11.76
N ALA A 31 4.87 -24.17 10.85
CA ALA A 31 5.24 -22.78 10.53
C ALA A 31 5.25 -21.89 11.78
N LEU A 32 4.26 -22.03 12.66
CA LEU A 32 4.20 -21.35 13.95
C LEU A 32 5.43 -21.66 14.83
N GLN A 33 5.87 -22.93 14.90
CA GLN A 33 7.07 -23.26 15.68
C GLN A 33 8.34 -22.66 15.07
N LEU A 34 8.47 -22.68 13.73
CA LEU A 34 9.60 -22.06 13.04
C LEU A 34 9.62 -20.54 13.26
N MET A 35 8.46 -19.90 13.25
CA MET A 35 8.31 -18.48 13.52
C MET A 35 8.72 -18.13 14.96
N ILE A 36 8.24 -18.90 15.95
CA ILE A 36 8.66 -18.76 17.35
C ILE A 36 10.19 -18.87 17.46
N GLN A 37 10.80 -19.86 16.79
CA GLN A 37 12.24 -20.02 16.78
C GLN A 37 12.95 -18.81 16.16
N ARG A 38 12.49 -18.32 15.00
CA ARG A 38 13.08 -17.16 14.31
C ARG A 38 12.98 -15.89 15.16
N LEU A 39 11.85 -15.66 15.83
CA LEU A 39 11.66 -14.55 16.78
C LEU A 39 12.60 -14.65 17.98
N VAL A 40 12.69 -15.83 18.61
CA VAL A 40 13.56 -16.05 19.77
C VAL A 40 15.03 -15.88 19.41
N VAL A 41 15.47 -16.39 18.25
CA VAL A 41 16.84 -16.21 17.77
C VAL A 41 17.11 -14.73 17.48
N SER A 42 16.20 -14.03 16.81
CA SER A 42 16.33 -12.60 16.51
C SER A 42 16.40 -11.73 17.78
N ALA A 43 15.67 -12.10 18.83
CA ALA A 43 15.73 -11.45 20.14
C ALA A 43 17.05 -11.71 20.91
N GLY A 44 17.88 -12.66 20.45
CA GLY A 44 19.10 -13.08 21.14
C GLY A 44 18.86 -14.09 22.25
N GLY A 45 17.76 -14.86 22.18
CA GLY A 45 17.43 -15.94 23.10
C GLY A 45 16.16 -15.70 23.91
N MET A 46 15.66 -16.77 24.55
CA MET A 46 14.42 -16.73 25.33
C MET A 46 14.50 -15.79 26.53
N GLU A 47 15.70 -15.57 27.08
CA GLU A 47 15.90 -14.68 28.22
C GLU A 47 15.67 -13.20 27.86
N ARG A 48 15.88 -12.83 26.58
CA ARG A 48 15.75 -11.45 26.09
C ARG A 48 14.42 -11.17 25.41
N ILE A 49 13.59 -12.19 25.19
CA ILE A 49 12.33 -12.06 24.44
C ILE A 49 11.36 -11.07 25.08
N GLY A 50 11.40 -10.88 26.40
CA GLY A 50 10.52 -9.95 27.12
C GLY A 50 10.78 -8.47 26.84
N GLU A 51 11.99 -8.12 26.40
CA GLU A 51 12.37 -6.77 26.00
C GLU A 51 12.18 -6.53 24.49
N TYR A 52 11.98 -7.61 23.73
CA TYR A 52 11.88 -7.58 22.29
C TYR A 52 10.53 -7.04 21.85
N LYS A 53 10.53 -6.11 20.89
CA LYS A 53 9.33 -5.47 20.38
C LYS A 53 9.18 -5.69 18.87
N VAL A 54 8.08 -6.32 18.49
CA VAL A 54 7.78 -6.73 17.12
C VAL A 54 6.70 -5.83 16.54
N LEU A 55 6.90 -5.34 15.33
CA LEU A 55 5.96 -4.56 14.55
C LEU A 55 5.24 -5.45 13.53
N ALA A 56 3.92 -5.28 13.47
CA ALA A 56 3.06 -5.79 12.41
C ALA A 56 2.31 -4.62 11.77
N ILE A 57 2.47 -4.45 10.46
CA ILE A 57 1.66 -3.51 9.70
C ILE A 57 0.31 -4.13 9.37
N GLN A 58 -0.77 -3.39 9.55
CA GLN A 58 -2.13 -3.82 9.26
C GLN A 58 -2.79 -2.88 8.25
N SER A 59 -3.01 -3.40 7.04
CA SER A 59 -3.78 -2.75 5.98
C SER A 59 -5.20 -3.30 5.84
N GLY A 60 -5.57 -4.33 6.61
CA GLY A 60 -6.88 -4.98 6.54
C GLY A 60 -7.03 -5.96 5.37
N THR A 61 -5.92 -6.25 4.67
CA THR A 61 -5.88 -7.31 3.68
C THR A 61 -5.84 -8.68 4.34
N ARG A 62 -6.22 -9.69 3.55
CA ARG A 62 -6.24 -11.09 3.97
C ARG A 62 -4.91 -11.53 4.56
N ASP A 63 -3.81 -11.22 3.87
CA ASP A 63 -2.48 -11.71 4.23
C ASP A 63 -1.97 -11.02 5.51
N CYS A 64 -2.23 -9.73 5.68
CA CYS A 64 -1.94 -9.01 6.94
C CYS A 64 -2.73 -9.55 8.13
N CYS A 65 -4.03 -9.85 7.95
CA CYS A 65 -4.88 -10.41 9.02
C CYS A 65 -4.40 -11.81 9.44
N TYR A 66 -4.05 -12.65 8.46
CA TYR A 66 -3.48 -13.97 8.71
C TYR A 66 -2.14 -13.90 9.45
N THR A 67 -1.23 -13.03 8.99
CA THR A 67 0.08 -12.81 9.64
C THR A 67 -0.08 -12.33 11.08
N LEU A 68 -1.05 -11.46 11.36
CA LEU A 68 -1.35 -11.03 12.72
C LEU A 68 -1.83 -12.18 13.61
N ALA A 69 -2.68 -13.07 13.08
CA ALA A 69 -3.14 -14.25 13.82
C ALA A 69 -1.98 -15.21 14.14
N LEU A 70 -1.04 -15.40 13.21
CA LEU A 70 0.15 -16.21 13.43
C LEU A 70 1.09 -15.58 14.47
N LEU A 71 1.33 -14.26 14.39
CA LEU A 71 2.08 -13.49 15.39
C LEU A 71 1.45 -13.62 16.78
N ARG A 72 0.13 -13.48 16.87
CA ARG A 72 -0.59 -13.60 18.15
C ARG A 72 -0.47 -15.01 18.71
N ALA A 73 -0.63 -16.05 17.87
CA ALA A 73 -0.42 -17.43 18.29
C ALA A 73 1.01 -17.66 18.80
N ALA A 74 2.02 -17.05 18.18
CA ALA A 74 3.42 -17.14 18.63
C ALA A 74 3.61 -16.46 19.99
N GLN A 75 3.10 -15.24 20.14
CA GLN A 75 3.17 -14.46 21.38
C GLN A 75 2.55 -15.21 22.56
N LEU A 76 1.34 -15.74 22.37
CA LEU A 76 0.61 -16.48 23.40
C LEU A 76 1.25 -17.85 23.69
N SER A 77 1.81 -18.52 22.68
CA SER A 77 2.53 -19.78 22.86
C SER A 77 3.79 -19.62 23.71
N ILE A 78 4.55 -18.53 23.50
CA ILE A 78 5.73 -18.20 24.31
C ILE A 78 5.29 -17.86 25.73
N ALA A 79 4.27 -17.01 25.89
CA ALA A 79 3.75 -16.61 27.20
C ALA A 79 3.26 -17.80 28.06
N GLY A 80 2.75 -18.87 27.42
CA GLY A 80 2.33 -20.08 28.13
C GLY A 80 3.49 -20.98 28.59
N ARG A 81 4.73 -20.74 28.11
CA ARG A 81 5.90 -21.61 28.35
C ARG A 81 7.09 -20.89 28.99
N ALA A 82 7.09 -19.56 28.99
CA ALA A 82 8.18 -18.71 29.43
C ALA A 82 7.67 -17.60 30.37
N PRO A 83 8.52 -17.05 31.26
CA PRO A 83 8.10 -16.00 32.21
C PRO A 83 7.73 -14.67 31.53
N ALA A 84 8.20 -14.45 30.30
CA ALA A 84 7.89 -13.28 29.49
C ALA A 84 7.72 -13.66 28.02
N THR A 85 7.11 -12.77 27.25
CA THR A 85 6.97 -12.85 25.79
C THR A 85 7.24 -11.47 25.18
N PHE A 86 7.43 -11.40 23.87
CA PHE A 86 7.69 -10.15 23.17
C PHE A 86 6.48 -9.19 23.21
N GLN A 87 6.79 -7.90 23.10
CA GLN A 87 5.80 -6.84 22.93
C GLN A 87 5.39 -6.75 21.46
N LEU A 88 4.12 -6.52 21.18
CA LEU A 88 3.59 -6.45 19.81
C LEU A 88 3.01 -5.06 19.54
N ARG A 89 3.56 -4.37 18.54
CA ARG A 89 2.97 -3.17 17.95
C ARG A 89 2.21 -3.54 16.69
N VAL A 90 0.93 -3.19 16.66
CA VAL A 90 0.07 -3.31 15.49
C VAL A 90 -0.20 -1.90 14.97
N ALA A 91 0.25 -1.59 13.76
CA ALA A 91 0.17 -0.23 13.23
C ALA A 91 -0.53 -0.16 11.87
N THR A 92 -1.38 0.85 11.70
CA THR A 92 -2.14 1.10 10.46
C THR A 92 -1.91 2.52 9.95
N LEU A 93 -1.59 2.67 8.68
CA LEU A 93 -1.58 3.98 8.02
C LEU A 93 -2.97 4.35 7.52
N ARG A 94 -3.47 5.53 7.86
CA ARG A 94 -4.72 6.07 7.34
C ARG A 94 -4.45 6.79 6.02
N THR A 95 -5.11 6.34 4.95
CA THR A 95 -5.06 6.96 3.61
C THR A 95 -6.47 7.28 3.12
N ASN A 96 -6.61 8.26 2.24
CA ASN A 96 -7.94 8.66 1.73
C ASN A 96 -8.64 7.55 0.93
N GLY A 97 -7.86 6.63 0.35
CA GLY A 97 -8.32 5.47 -0.41
C GLY A 97 -8.63 4.23 0.42
N ALA A 98 -8.40 4.24 1.74
CA ALA A 98 -8.66 3.08 2.59
C ALA A 98 -10.14 2.70 2.57
N SER A 99 -10.42 1.44 2.20
CA SER A 99 -11.79 0.91 2.19
C SER A 99 -12.35 0.85 3.62
N PRO A 100 -13.62 1.25 3.85
CA PRO A 100 -14.27 1.03 5.15
C PRO A 100 -14.20 -0.43 5.60
N THR A 101 -14.36 -1.37 4.66
CA THR A 101 -14.24 -2.81 4.91
C THR A 101 -12.86 -3.20 5.41
N ALA A 102 -11.80 -2.54 4.92
CA ALA A 102 -10.44 -2.81 5.39
C ALA A 102 -10.26 -2.40 6.86
N LEU A 103 -10.82 -1.26 7.28
CA LEU A 103 -10.79 -0.83 8.68
C LEU A 103 -11.62 -1.74 9.59
N GLU A 104 -12.78 -2.20 9.11
CA GLU A 104 -13.61 -3.20 9.80
C GLU A 104 -12.85 -4.52 9.95
N ASN A 105 -12.16 -4.99 8.92
CA ASN A 105 -11.33 -6.21 8.98
C ASN A 105 -10.19 -6.10 10.00
N ILE A 106 -9.53 -4.94 10.08
CA ILE A 106 -8.51 -4.69 11.10
C ILE A 106 -9.14 -4.76 12.49
N HIS A 107 -10.29 -4.12 12.68
CA HIS A 107 -11.00 -4.13 13.96
C HIS A 107 -11.47 -5.53 14.36
N HIS A 108 -12.08 -6.28 13.45
CA HIS A 108 -12.52 -7.65 13.69
C HIS A 108 -11.34 -8.55 14.07
N SER A 109 -10.22 -8.45 13.34
CA SER A 109 -8.99 -9.20 13.64
C SER A 109 -8.43 -8.83 15.01
N CYS A 110 -8.30 -7.55 15.34
CA CYS A 110 -7.78 -7.10 16.64
C CYS A 110 -8.68 -7.54 17.80
N SER A 111 -10.01 -7.53 17.60
CA SER A 111 -10.99 -7.94 18.60
C SER A 111 -10.98 -9.45 18.80
N ALA A 112 -11.00 -10.24 17.72
CA ALA A 112 -10.97 -11.70 17.76
C ALA A 112 -9.68 -12.25 18.40
N LEU A 113 -8.56 -11.56 18.17
CA LEU A 113 -7.25 -11.89 18.73
C LEU A 113 -7.02 -11.34 20.15
N PHE A 114 -8.02 -10.64 20.70
CA PHE A 114 -8.02 -10.08 22.04
C PHE A 114 -6.78 -9.20 22.29
N LEU A 115 -6.52 -8.27 21.36
CA LEU A 115 -5.35 -7.40 21.36
C LEU A 115 -5.52 -6.16 22.23
N TYR A 116 -6.72 -5.56 22.24
CA TYR A 116 -6.97 -4.32 22.98
C TYR A 116 -6.82 -4.47 24.50
N ASP A 117 -7.09 -5.67 25.02
CA ASP A 117 -7.05 -5.98 26.45
C ASP A 117 -5.75 -6.70 26.87
N ASP A 118 -4.71 -6.69 26.03
CA ASP A 118 -3.40 -7.26 26.37
C ASP A 118 -2.36 -6.15 26.58
N PRO A 119 -1.82 -5.97 27.80
CA PRO A 119 -0.86 -4.89 28.08
C PRO A 119 0.48 -5.05 27.34
N ARG A 120 0.73 -6.21 26.71
CA ARG A 120 1.92 -6.46 25.89
C ARG A 120 1.70 -6.08 24.42
N VAL A 121 0.49 -5.62 24.08
CA VAL A 121 0.11 -5.26 22.72
C VAL A 121 -0.33 -3.81 22.69
N GLU A 122 0.14 -3.07 21.69
CA GLU A 122 -0.35 -1.75 21.37
C GLU A 122 -0.91 -1.75 19.95
N VAL A 123 -2.07 -1.12 19.78
CA VAL A 123 -2.76 -1.02 18.49
C VAL A 123 -2.92 0.46 18.17
N VAL A 124 -2.20 0.91 17.14
CA VAL A 124 -2.08 2.32 16.78
C VAL A 124 -2.44 2.55 15.32
N MET A 125 -2.87 3.77 15.01
CA MET A 125 -3.05 4.25 13.66
C MET A 125 -2.29 5.55 13.46
N VAL A 126 -1.90 5.83 12.23
CA VAL A 126 -1.25 7.09 11.84
C VAL A 126 -2.14 7.85 10.88
N ASP A 127 -2.48 9.08 11.22
CA ASP A 127 -3.19 10.02 10.36
C ASP A 127 -2.45 11.37 10.39
N ASN A 128 -2.16 11.95 9.22
CA ASN A 128 -1.50 13.25 9.11
C ASN A 128 -0.25 13.42 10.01
N ARG A 129 0.66 12.42 9.95
CA ARG A 129 1.88 12.34 10.78
C ARG A 129 1.63 12.36 12.28
N GLU A 130 0.45 11.93 12.71
CA GLU A 130 0.07 11.82 14.12
C GLU A 130 -0.19 10.37 14.48
N VAL A 131 0.50 9.87 15.50
CA VAL A 131 0.28 8.52 16.02
C VAL A 131 -0.83 8.56 17.06
N LEU A 132 -1.89 7.81 16.80
CA LEU A 132 -3.12 7.78 17.59
C LEU A 132 -3.45 6.34 17.99
N PRO A 133 -4.19 6.13 19.09
CA PRO A 133 -4.82 4.83 19.35
C PRO A 133 -5.70 4.43 18.17
N PHE A 134 -5.67 3.16 17.78
CA PHE A 134 -6.46 2.69 16.65
C PHE A 134 -7.96 2.85 16.91
N SER A 135 -8.66 3.46 15.95
CA SER A 135 -10.13 3.54 15.95
C SER A 135 -10.65 3.32 14.53
N HIS A 136 -11.45 2.27 14.35
CA HIS A 136 -12.06 1.97 13.06
C HIS A 136 -13.19 2.93 12.69
N LEU A 137 -13.82 3.55 13.69
CA LEU A 137 -14.90 4.54 13.51
C LEU A 137 -14.37 5.95 13.23
N ALA A 138 -13.11 6.22 13.56
CA ALA A 138 -12.53 7.53 13.33
C ALA A 138 -12.41 7.80 11.82
N PRO A 139 -13.00 8.89 11.30
CA PRO A 139 -12.76 9.33 9.93
C PRO A 139 -11.30 9.82 9.80
N VAL A 140 -10.80 9.84 8.56
CA VAL A 140 -9.54 10.55 8.26
C VAL A 140 -9.76 12.04 8.51
N SER A 141 -8.83 12.67 9.22
CA SER A 141 -8.84 14.09 9.51
C SER A 141 -8.86 14.93 8.24
N ASP A 142 -9.43 16.13 8.30
CA ASP A 142 -9.47 17.04 7.14
C ASP A 142 -8.06 17.44 6.69
N ALA A 143 -7.13 17.62 7.64
CA ALA A 143 -5.73 17.90 7.35
C ALA A 143 -5.04 16.71 6.66
N GLY A 144 -5.27 15.48 7.13
CA GLY A 144 -4.76 14.27 6.46
C GLY A 144 -5.36 14.09 5.06
N ARG A 145 -6.65 14.39 4.90
CA ARG A 145 -7.34 14.36 3.61
C ARG A 145 -6.70 15.31 2.62
N GLU A 146 -6.49 16.55 3.02
CA GLU A 146 -5.89 17.58 2.16
C GLU A 146 -4.42 17.29 1.88
N SER A 147 -3.65 16.84 2.89
CA SER A 147 -2.23 16.49 2.69
C SER A 147 -2.07 15.33 1.69
N ASN A 148 -2.85 14.26 1.84
CA ASN A 148 -2.84 13.13 0.90
C ASN A 148 -3.24 13.58 -0.52
N ARG A 149 -4.26 14.45 -0.64
CA ARG A 149 -4.70 14.99 -1.94
C ARG A 149 -3.58 15.80 -2.62
N LEU A 150 -2.93 16.70 -1.89
CA LEU A 150 -1.83 17.51 -2.40
C LEU A 150 -0.61 16.65 -2.75
N ASN A 151 -0.24 15.70 -1.89
CA ASN A 151 0.89 14.81 -2.14
C ASN A 151 0.69 13.97 -3.40
N LEU A 152 -0.51 13.40 -3.59
CA LEU A 152 -0.89 12.70 -4.82
C LEU A 152 -0.75 13.60 -6.05
N LEU A 153 -1.25 14.84 -5.99
CA LEU A 153 -1.14 15.79 -7.11
C LEU A 153 0.32 16.14 -7.42
N MET A 154 1.12 16.45 -6.39
CA MET A 154 2.52 16.80 -6.54
C MET A 154 3.34 15.64 -7.12
N VAL A 155 3.23 14.44 -6.56
CA VAL A 155 3.91 13.23 -7.06
C VAL A 155 3.39 12.83 -8.45
N GLY A 156 2.08 12.92 -8.67
CA GLY A 156 1.43 12.54 -9.92
C GLY A 156 1.85 13.39 -11.12
N HIS A 157 2.11 14.68 -10.92
CA HIS A 157 2.64 15.57 -11.97
C HIS A 157 4.12 15.30 -12.32
N ARG A 158 4.90 14.62 -11.47
CA ARG A 158 6.34 14.37 -11.66
C ARG A 158 6.62 13.22 -12.62
N ARG A 159 5.99 13.22 -13.80
CA ARG A 159 6.12 12.16 -14.81
C ARG A 159 6.25 12.74 -16.21
N THR A 160 6.74 11.91 -17.13
CA THR A 160 6.64 12.22 -18.56
C THR A 160 5.17 12.07 -19.00
N TRP A 161 4.73 12.94 -19.90
CA TRP A 161 3.34 12.89 -20.41
C TRP A 161 3.07 11.59 -21.19
N THR A 162 4.09 10.98 -21.78
CA THR A 162 4.02 9.69 -22.50
C THR A 162 4.00 8.46 -21.59
N GLY A 163 4.44 8.60 -20.33
CA GLY A 163 4.44 7.48 -19.38
C GLY A 163 3.02 7.11 -18.96
N PRO A 164 2.78 5.99 -18.27
CA PRO A 164 1.49 5.75 -17.62
C PRO A 164 1.28 6.69 -16.42
N LEU A 165 0.02 7.03 -16.11
CA LEU A 165 -0.34 7.65 -14.83
C LEU A 165 -0.49 6.58 -13.76
N ASP A 166 0.44 6.54 -12.82
CA ASP A 166 0.43 5.66 -11.66
C ASP A 166 0.02 6.48 -10.42
N LEU A 167 -1.27 6.49 -10.07
CA LEU A 167 -1.83 7.30 -8.97
C LEU A 167 -1.33 6.87 -7.57
N TRP A 168 -0.63 5.75 -7.48
CA TRP A 168 -0.23 5.13 -6.21
C TRP A 168 1.25 5.33 -5.87
N ASP A 169 2.01 6.10 -6.65
CA ASP A 169 3.39 6.42 -6.30
C ASP A 169 3.45 7.16 -4.96
N ASP A 170 2.49 8.05 -4.71
CA ASP A 170 2.34 8.69 -3.40
C ASP A 170 2.11 7.67 -2.27
N GLY A 171 1.32 6.62 -2.52
CA GLY A 171 1.09 5.55 -1.56
C GLY A 171 2.36 4.82 -1.13
N TYR A 172 3.28 4.55 -2.07
CA TYR A 172 4.59 3.96 -1.74
C TYR A 172 5.44 4.91 -0.87
N LEU A 173 5.45 6.21 -1.18
CA LEU A 173 6.22 7.18 -0.41
C LEU A 173 5.65 7.37 1.00
N ALA A 174 4.33 7.51 1.12
CA ALA A 174 3.63 7.62 2.39
C ALA A 174 3.83 6.37 3.26
N ALA A 175 3.76 5.17 2.66
CA ALA A 175 4.03 3.92 3.35
C ALA A 175 5.49 3.81 3.82
N GLY A 176 6.46 4.22 2.99
CA GLY A 176 7.86 4.27 3.36
C GLY A 176 8.12 5.20 4.54
N GLU A 177 7.61 6.44 4.47
CA GLU A 177 7.71 7.40 5.57
C GLU A 177 7.08 6.83 6.85
N PHE A 178 5.88 6.25 6.74
CA PHE A 178 5.20 5.59 7.84
C PHE A 178 6.03 4.46 8.46
N TYR A 179 6.59 3.55 7.65
CA TYR A 179 7.43 2.44 8.14
C TYR A 179 8.65 2.97 8.90
N GLY A 180 9.31 4.01 8.38
CA GLY A 180 10.49 4.59 9.01
C GLY A 180 10.16 5.23 10.36
N GLN A 181 9.03 5.93 10.46
CA GLN A 181 8.66 6.68 11.64
C GLN A 181 8.03 5.82 12.72
N ILE A 182 7.13 4.90 12.35
CA ILE A 182 6.46 4.04 13.32
C ILE A 182 7.42 3.05 14.00
N CYS A 183 8.55 2.73 13.36
CA CYS A 183 9.61 1.92 13.96
C CYS A 183 10.40 2.66 15.05
N ARG A 184 10.35 3.99 15.06
CA ARG A 184 11.08 4.84 16.04
C ARG A 184 10.16 5.42 17.12
N TRP A 185 8.85 5.37 16.91
CA TRP A 185 7.86 5.86 17.85
C TRP A 185 7.83 5.07 19.17
N ASP A 186 7.57 5.71 20.29
CA ASP A 186 7.42 5.18 21.65
C ASP A 186 8.31 3.96 21.96
N ARG A 187 9.57 4.26 22.28
CA ARG A 187 10.63 3.27 22.55
C ARG A 187 10.93 2.34 21.38
N GLY A 188 10.61 2.75 20.14
CA GLY A 188 10.87 2.05 18.89
C GLY A 188 10.43 0.58 18.82
N VAL A 189 10.89 -0.14 17.80
CA VAL A 189 10.67 -1.58 17.61
C VAL A 189 11.96 -2.26 17.15
N ASP A 190 12.13 -3.53 17.48
CA ASP A 190 13.34 -4.28 17.14
C ASP A 190 13.22 -5.02 15.81
N ALA A 191 12.01 -5.48 15.44
CA ALA A 191 11.77 -6.11 14.14
C ALA A 191 10.42 -5.78 13.54
N LEU A 192 10.39 -5.67 12.21
CA LEU A 192 9.18 -5.74 11.39
C LEU A 192 9.00 -7.17 10.86
N VAL A 193 7.81 -7.74 11.05
CA VAL A 193 7.44 -9.04 10.48
C VAL A 193 6.49 -8.82 9.30
N SER A 194 6.80 -9.41 8.14
CA SER A 194 5.91 -9.42 6.97
C SER A 194 5.89 -10.79 6.29
N SER A 195 4.75 -11.10 5.67
CA SER A 195 4.54 -12.27 4.80
C SER A 195 4.61 -11.93 3.31
N ASP A 196 5.03 -10.71 2.96
CA ASP A 196 5.13 -10.26 1.57
C ASP A 196 6.02 -11.19 0.76
N THR A 197 5.51 -11.63 -0.39
CA THR A 197 6.30 -12.42 -1.34
C THR A 197 7.53 -11.62 -1.81
N PRO A 198 8.64 -12.27 -2.20
CA PRO A 198 9.80 -11.57 -2.77
C PRO A 198 9.44 -10.63 -3.92
N ARG A 199 8.41 -10.98 -4.70
CA ARG A 199 7.86 -10.12 -5.76
C ARG A 199 7.22 -8.84 -5.19
N GLN A 200 6.37 -8.94 -4.17
CA GLN A 200 5.76 -7.78 -3.52
C GLN A 200 6.82 -6.90 -2.86
N GLN A 201 7.81 -7.50 -2.18
CA GLN A 201 8.93 -6.77 -1.58
C GLN A 201 9.69 -5.95 -2.64
N LYS A 202 10.11 -6.58 -3.75
CA LYS A 202 10.78 -5.89 -4.87
C LYS A 202 9.88 -4.80 -5.48
N GLN A 203 8.60 -5.08 -5.66
CA GLN A 203 7.64 -4.10 -6.20
C GLN A 203 7.53 -2.87 -5.29
N PHE A 204 7.46 -3.07 -3.97
CA PHE A 204 7.44 -1.99 -3.01
C PHE A 204 8.74 -1.17 -3.05
N MET A 205 9.91 -1.82 -3.02
CA MET A 205 11.20 -1.13 -3.08
C MET A 205 11.35 -0.30 -4.36
N HIS A 206 10.98 -0.85 -5.52
CA HIS A 206 10.96 -0.09 -6.77
C HIS A 206 9.95 1.05 -6.78
N GLY A 207 8.78 0.84 -6.19
CA GLY A 207 7.74 1.86 -6.03
C GLY A 207 8.22 3.02 -5.16
N LEU A 208 8.83 2.70 -4.02
CA LEU A 208 9.39 3.65 -3.06
C LEU A 208 10.52 4.47 -3.70
N THR A 209 11.49 3.84 -4.36
CA THR A 209 12.58 4.55 -5.04
C THR A 209 12.06 5.48 -6.12
N ARG A 210 11.11 5.02 -6.94
CA ARG A 210 10.47 5.86 -7.98
C ARG A 210 9.73 7.04 -7.36
N ALA A 211 8.97 6.83 -6.29
CA ALA A 211 8.21 7.87 -5.63
C ALA A 211 9.12 8.89 -4.92
N ALA A 212 10.20 8.44 -4.30
CA ALA A 212 11.22 9.29 -3.71
C ALA A 212 11.90 10.19 -4.77
N GLN A 213 12.25 9.65 -5.93
CA GLN A 213 12.77 10.44 -7.06
C GLN A 213 11.76 11.48 -7.54
N LYS A 214 10.46 11.11 -7.60
CA LYS A 214 9.39 12.06 -7.91
C LYS A 214 9.32 13.17 -6.89
N ALA A 215 9.52 12.86 -5.60
CA ALA A 215 9.63 13.83 -4.53
C ALA A 215 10.95 14.63 -4.52
N GLY A 216 11.87 14.40 -5.48
CA GLY A 216 13.13 15.13 -5.56
C GLY A 216 14.23 14.61 -4.64
N LEU A 217 14.02 13.46 -3.99
CA LEU A 217 15.02 12.83 -3.14
C LEU A 217 16.01 12.01 -3.98
N ASN A 218 17.29 12.04 -3.57
CA ASN A 218 18.35 11.23 -4.15
C ASN A 218 18.23 9.77 -3.66
N ALA A 219 17.29 9.02 -4.23
CA ALA A 219 17.17 7.59 -3.93
C ALA A 219 18.10 6.78 -4.83
N SER A 220 18.94 5.94 -4.22
CA SER A 220 19.83 5.05 -4.96
C SER A 220 19.02 3.96 -5.69
N ASN A 221 19.39 3.68 -6.94
CA ASN A 221 18.74 2.68 -7.78
C ASN A 221 19.46 1.34 -7.64
N ASP A 222 19.22 0.60 -6.54
CA ASP A 222 19.64 -0.79 -6.47
C ASP A 222 18.47 -1.73 -6.81
N PRO A 223 18.46 -2.34 -8.00
CA PRO A 223 17.32 -3.10 -8.50
C PRO A 223 17.13 -4.48 -7.86
N GLU A 224 18.07 -4.98 -7.06
CA GLU A 224 17.97 -6.34 -6.48
C GLU A 224 17.60 -6.35 -4.99
N SER A 225 17.35 -5.18 -4.39
CA SER A 225 17.06 -5.06 -2.96
C SER A 225 15.63 -5.55 -2.61
N GLY A 226 15.56 -6.56 -1.74
CA GLY A 226 14.34 -6.94 -1.01
C GLY A 226 14.19 -6.10 0.27
N TYR A 227 13.35 -6.55 1.21
CA TYR A 227 13.19 -5.83 2.48
C TYR A 227 14.40 -5.89 3.42
N GLU A 228 15.43 -6.68 3.09
CA GLU A 228 16.70 -6.70 3.81
C GLU A 228 17.37 -5.30 3.86
N GLU A 229 17.19 -4.48 2.82
CA GLU A 229 17.71 -3.11 2.76
C GLU A 229 16.68 -2.05 3.13
N LEU A 230 15.43 -2.43 3.46
CA LEU A 230 14.33 -1.49 3.65
C LEU A 230 14.69 -0.38 4.63
N PHE A 231 15.14 -0.72 5.84
CA PHE A 231 15.43 0.28 6.86
C PHE A 231 16.64 1.15 6.52
N ALA A 232 17.65 0.61 5.83
CA ALA A 232 18.76 1.41 5.32
C ALA A 232 18.27 2.46 4.31
N ARG A 233 17.34 2.08 3.41
CA ARG A 233 16.70 3.02 2.47
C ARG A 233 15.85 4.06 3.19
N LEU A 234 15.07 3.66 4.18
CA LEU A 234 14.23 4.59 4.94
C LEU A 234 15.08 5.60 5.73
N ASP A 235 16.23 5.17 6.24
CA ASP A 235 17.21 6.05 6.89
C ASP A 235 17.80 7.07 5.90
N GLU A 236 18.08 6.66 4.65
CA GLU A 236 18.53 7.55 3.56
C GLU A 236 17.48 8.61 3.18
N LEU A 237 16.20 8.21 3.12
CA LEU A 237 15.08 9.12 2.80
C LEU A 237 14.80 10.12 3.93
N GLY A 238 15.04 9.71 5.17
CA GLY A 238 14.82 10.53 6.36
C GLY A 238 13.35 10.63 6.79
N SER A 239 13.07 11.56 7.69
CA SER A 239 11.75 11.69 8.34
C SER A 239 10.73 12.56 7.61
N ASP A 240 11.16 13.28 6.58
CA ASP A 240 10.28 14.14 5.78
C ASP A 240 10.51 13.88 4.29
N CYS A 241 9.70 12.96 3.75
CA CYS A 241 9.82 12.51 2.37
C CYS A 241 9.33 13.53 1.34
N TYR A 242 8.64 14.61 1.75
CA TYR A 242 8.04 15.59 0.84
C TYR A 242 8.66 16.99 0.96
N ARG A 243 9.75 17.12 1.73
CA ARG A 243 10.42 18.39 2.02
C ARG A 243 10.72 19.24 0.79
N GLU A 244 11.14 18.63 -0.33
CA GLU A 244 11.43 19.37 -1.57
C GLU A 244 10.19 20.01 -2.20
N PHE A 245 9.00 19.45 -1.97
CA PHE A 245 7.74 20.06 -2.43
C PHE A 245 7.31 21.24 -1.56
N TYR A 246 7.58 21.17 -0.25
CA TYR A 246 7.01 22.08 0.76
C TYR A 246 8.05 22.93 1.51
N SER A 247 9.23 23.13 0.92
CA SER A 247 10.40 23.79 1.52
C SER A 247 10.15 25.15 2.19
N GLU A 248 9.10 25.87 1.79
CA GLU A 248 8.77 27.21 2.32
C GLU A 248 7.61 27.23 3.33
N HIS A 249 6.84 26.16 3.50
CA HIS A 249 5.67 26.16 4.41
C HIS A 249 5.69 25.10 5.50
N GLY A 250 6.65 24.17 5.50
CA GLY A 250 6.75 23.11 6.49
C GLY A 250 5.54 22.16 6.42
N GLN A 251 5.79 20.88 6.19
CA GLN A 251 4.75 19.92 6.49
C GLN A 251 4.56 19.81 8.01
N ALA A 252 3.42 19.26 8.41
CA ALA A 252 3.18 18.96 9.81
C ALA A 252 4.32 18.07 10.33
N GLU A 253 4.87 18.40 11.50
CA GLU A 253 5.86 17.55 12.15
C GLU A 253 5.20 16.27 12.68
N TRP A 254 5.98 15.22 12.87
CA TRP A 254 5.51 13.99 13.48
C TRP A 254 5.12 14.20 14.94
N ARG A 255 3.93 13.73 15.32
CA ARG A 255 3.33 13.97 16.64
C ARG A 255 2.96 12.67 17.36
N PRO A 256 3.16 12.61 18.68
CA PRO A 256 3.90 13.58 19.53
C PRO A 256 5.42 13.52 19.27
N ALA A 257 6.06 14.68 19.07
CA ALA A 257 7.44 14.77 18.59
C ALA A 257 8.46 14.15 19.56
N GLU A 258 8.22 14.31 20.86
CA GLU A 258 9.04 13.78 21.96
C GLU A 258 9.05 12.25 22.04
N SER A 259 8.11 11.58 21.36
CA SER A 259 8.00 10.12 21.40
C SER A 259 8.81 9.41 20.32
N PHE A 260 9.48 10.15 19.42
CA PHE A 260 10.28 9.54 18.36
C PHE A 260 11.76 9.46 18.75
N GLU A 261 12.30 8.25 18.70
CA GLU A 261 13.73 8.04 18.88
C GLU A 261 14.53 8.59 17.68
N ALA A 262 15.68 9.21 17.97
CA ALA A 262 16.57 9.73 16.92
C ALA A 262 17.14 8.59 16.03
N CYS A 263 17.41 7.42 16.62
CA CYS A 263 17.91 6.26 15.91
C CYS A 263 17.55 4.97 16.65
N ARG A 264 16.82 4.08 15.97
CA ARG A 264 16.52 2.70 16.38
C ARG A 264 16.83 1.80 15.19
N ARG A 265 17.66 0.78 15.37
CA ARG A 265 17.89 -0.22 14.32
C ARG A 265 16.80 -1.28 14.38
N THR A 266 15.90 -1.25 13.42
CA THR A 266 14.87 -2.28 13.24
C THR A 266 15.34 -3.26 12.19
N THR A 267 15.16 -4.56 12.43
CA THR A 267 15.44 -5.63 11.47
C THR A 267 14.17 -6.06 10.75
N PHE A 268 14.32 -6.71 9.60
CA PHE A 268 13.21 -7.35 8.90
C PHE A 268 13.22 -8.86 9.16
N ILE A 269 12.07 -9.42 9.53
CA ILE A 269 11.86 -10.85 9.66
C ILE A 269 10.83 -11.26 8.59
N ASP A 270 11.33 -11.86 7.53
CA ASP A 270 10.49 -12.51 6.54
C ASP A 270 9.84 -13.76 7.16
N ILE A 271 8.57 -14.00 6.87
CA ILE A 271 7.87 -15.25 7.20
C ILE A 271 7.16 -15.87 5.98
N HIS A 272 7.34 -15.30 4.79
CA HIS A 272 6.75 -15.79 3.54
C HIS A 272 7.11 -17.26 3.27
N ASP A 273 8.38 -17.62 3.51
CA ASP A 273 8.91 -18.99 3.34
C ASP A 273 8.21 -20.03 4.23
N MET A 274 7.60 -19.60 5.34
CA MET A 274 6.88 -20.48 6.26
C MET A 274 5.42 -20.72 5.83
N LEU A 275 4.88 -19.89 4.94
CA LEU A 275 3.47 -19.85 4.57
C LEU A 275 3.18 -20.61 3.27
N VAL A 276 3.64 -21.87 3.20
CA VAL A 276 3.54 -22.74 2.01
C VAL A 276 2.15 -23.39 1.87
N SER A 277 1.24 -23.22 2.83
CA SER A 277 -0.12 -23.81 2.78
C SER A 277 -0.99 -23.21 1.67
N ASN A 278 -1.91 -24.02 1.13
CA ASN A 278 -2.89 -23.59 0.13
C ASN A 278 -3.75 -22.45 0.70
N LEU A 279 -4.06 -21.46 -0.12
CA LEU A 279 -4.83 -20.28 0.26
C LEU A 279 -6.24 -20.62 0.74
N GLU A 280 -6.81 -21.73 0.24
CA GLU A 280 -8.12 -22.24 0.65
C GLU A 280 -8.14 -22.71 2.11
N ASP A 281 -7.04 -23.30 2.60
CA ASP A 281 -6.94 -23.81 3.97
C ASP A 281 -7.03 -22.68 5.02
N ARG A 282 -6.71 -21.45 4.62
CA ARG A 282 -6.70 -20.26 5.49
C ARG A 282 -8.09 -19.65 5.66
N TRP A 283 -9.04 -19.99 4.80
CA TRP A 283 -10.34 -19.30 4.74
C TRP A 283 -11.17 -19.44 6.03
N PRO A 284 -11.29 -20.62 6.65
CA PRO A 284 -12.05 -20.76 7.91
C PRO A 284 -11.48 -19.91 9.05
N LEU A 285 -10.15 -19.80 9.16
CA LEU A 285 -9.53 -18.90 10.14
C LEU A 285 -9.92 -17.44 9.86
N LEU A 286 -9.84 -17.02 8.61
CA LEU A 286 -10.13 -15.65 8.20
C LEU A 286 -11.60 -15.30 8.44
N THR A 287 -12.54 -16.10 7.96
CA THR A 287 -13.98 -15.78 8.04
C THR A 287 -14.56 -16.11 9.41
N ASP A 288 -14.35 -17.32 9.92
CA ASP A 288 -15.11 -17.83 11.05
C ASP A 288 -14.52 -17.40 12.39
N PHE A 289 -13.20 -17.24 12.44
CA PHE A 289 -12.50 -16.78 13.65
C PHE A 289 -12.21 -15.29 13.63
N LEU A 290 -11.60 -14.77 12.56
CA LEU A 290 -11.22 -13.34 12.47
C LEU A 290 -12.36 -12.44 11.99
N GLY A 291 -13.45 -12.99 11.46
CA GLY A 291 -14.57 -12.19 10.94
C GLY A 291 -14.26 -11.42 9.67
N PHE A 292 -13.20 -11.79 8.94
CA PHE A 292 -12.74 -11.13 7.73
C PHE A 292 -13.85 -11.10 6.66
N GLN A 293 -14.16 -9.92 6.18
CA GLN A 293 -15.07 -9.68 5.07
C GLN A 293 -14.25 -9.35 3.82
N PRO A 294 -14.35 -10.14 2.75
CA PRO A 294 -13.73 -9.76 1.49
C PRO A 294 -14.41 -8.50 0.96
N ASP A 295 -13.64 -7.44 0.74
CA ASP A 295 -14.10 -6.30 -0.04
C ASP A 295 -14.38 -6.77 -1.47
N GLU A 296 -15.63 -6.61 -1.95
CA GLU A 296 -16.20 -7.30 -3.13
C GLU A 296 -15.34 -7.18 -4.40
N LEU A 297 -14.52 -6.13 -4.52
CA LEU A 297 -13.70 -5.88 -5.72
C LEU A 297 -12.26 -5.41 -5.43
N ALA A 298 -11.98 -4.75 -4.30
CA ALA A 298 -10.70 -4.06 -4.11
C ALA A 298 -9.56 -4.93 -3.53
N ALA A 299 -9.87 -5.80 -2.57
CA ALA A 299 -8.84 -6.50 -1.76
C ALA A 299 -8.17 -7.69 -2.46
N GLN A 300 -8.72 -8.16 -3.60
CA GLN A 300 -8.27 -9.40 -4.25
C GLN A 300 -7.48 -9.16 -5.55
N LEU A 301 -7.54 -7.94 -6.11
CA LEU A 301 -7.12 -7.69 -7.48
C LEU A 301 -5.71 -7.14 -7.61
N SER A 302 -5.34 -6.15 -6.80
CA SER A 302 -4.06 -5.45 -6.97
C SER A 302 -2.98 -6.06 -6.07
N ASP A 303 -1.78 -6.22 -6.61
CA ASP A 303 -0.55 -6.33 -5.79
C ASP A 303 -0.23 -4.96 -5.12
N ASN A 304 -1.20 -4.05 -5.05
CA ASN A 304 -0.99 -2.63 -4.83
C ASN A 304 -2.20 -2.02 -4.13
N GLU A 305 -2.13 -1.96 -2.80
CA GLU A 305 -3.28 -1.75 -1.89
C GLU A 305 -3.85 -0.31 -1.91
N PHE A 306 -3.30 0.59 -2.75
CA PHE A 306 -3.53 2.03 -2.62
C PHE A 306 -4.73 2.59 -3.43
N VAL A 307 -5.27 1.88 -4.42
CA VAL A 307 -6.36 2.41 -5.30
C VAL A 307 -7.36 1.33 -5.71
N SER A 308 -8.66 1.68 -5.71
CA SER A 308 -9.74 0.78 -6.16
C SER A 308 -9.72 0.50 -7.67
N LEU A 309 -10.29 -0.65 -8.07
CA LEU A 309 -10.45 -1.03 -9.47
C LEU A 309 -11.23 0.03 -10.27
N THR A 310 -12.30 0.57 -9.69
CA THR A 310 -13.17 1.58 -10.32
C THR A 310 -12.41 2.85 -10.70
N ILE A 311 -11.57 3.37 -9.80
CA ILE A 311 -10.76 4.57 -10.08
C ILE A 311 -9.72 4.26 -11.15
N SER A 312 -9.09 3.09 -11.08
CA SER A 312 -8.10 2.68 -12.07
C SER A 312 -8.70 2.57 -13.47
N ALA A 313 -9.88 1.95 -13.59
CA ALA A 313 -10.64 1.89 -14.83
C ALA A 313 -11.03 3.28 -15.34
N HIS A 314 -11.49 4.16 -14.44
CA HIS A 314 -11.87 5.53 -14.78
C HIS A 314 -10.72 6.33 -15.36
N VAL A 315 -9.54 6.28 -14.73
CA VAL A 315 -8.32 6.93 -15.25
C VAL A 315 -7.98 6.44 -16.65
N ARG A 316 -8.10 5.12 -16.92
CA ARG A 316 -7.85 4.55 -18.26
C ARG A 316 -8.90 4.98 -19.29
N GLY A 317 -10.16 5.14 -18.89
CA GLY A 317 -11.19 5.73 -19.73
C GLY A 317 -10.90 7.19 -20.08
N LEU A 318 -10.53 8.01 -19.09
CA LEU A 318 -10.13 9.41 -19.31
C LEU A 318 -8.90 9.51 -20.21
N GLU A 319 -7.90 8.65 -19.99
CA GLU A 319 -6.70 8.57 -20.83
C GLU A 319 -7.04 8.20 -22.28
N ALA A 320 -7.96 7.26 -22.49
CA ALA A 320 -8.43 6.91 -23.83
C ALA A 320 -9.09 8.10 -24.54
N CYS A 321 -9.97 8.84 -23.85
CA CYS A 321 -10.62 10.03 -24.40
C CYS A 321 -9.66 11.19 -24.66
N PHE A 322 -8.99 11.64 -23.61
CA PHE A 322 -8.29 12.92 -23.62
C PHE A 322 -6.88 12.81 -24.18
N VAL A 323 -6.23 11.64 -24.15
CA VAL A 323 -4.86 11.49 -24.67
C VAL A 323 -4.85 10.79 -26.02
N HIS A 324 -5.67 9.74 -26.19
CA HIS A 324 -5.64 8.88 -27.37
C HIS A 324 -6.74 9.14 -28.41
N GLY A 325 -7.72 10.01 -28.12
CA GLY A 325 -8.84 10.27 -29.02
C GLY A 325 -9.76 9.06 -29.25
N ARG A 326 -9.75 8.08 -28.33
CA ARG A 326 -10.65 6.92 -28.31
C ARG A 326 -11.85 7.20 -27.41
N THR A 327 -12.83 6.29 -27.38
CA THR A 327 -13.97 6.41 -26.46
C THR A 327 -13.56 6.04 -25.04
N TYR A 328 -14.31 6.54 -24.04
CA TYR A 328 -14.05 6.29 -22.62
C TYR A 328 -14.22 4.80 -22.31
N GLU A 329 -15.26 4.21 -22.88
CA GLU A 329 -15.66 2.82 -22.73
C GLU A 329 -14.59 1.88 -23.27
N ALA A 330 -13.92 2.23 -24.38
CA ALA A 330 -12.81 1.44 -24.91
C ALA A 330 -11.63 1.39 -23.92
N GLY A 331 -11.31 2.52 -23.27
CA GLY A 331 -10.26 2.57 -22.25
C GLY A 331 -10.59 1.74 -21.00
N VAL A 332 -11.84 1.80 -20.55
CA VAL A 332 -12.34 0.98 -19.43
C VAL A 332 -12.29 -0.51 -19.78
N ALA A 333 -12.82 -0.90 -20.94
CA ALA A 333 -12.85 -2.29 -21.40
C ALA A 333 -11.44 -2.89 -21.53
N ASP A 334 -10.50 -2.16 -22.14
CA ASP A 334 -9.09 -2.56 -22.26
C ASP A 334 -8.47 -2.86 -20.89
N TYR A 335 -8.77 -2.03 -19.88
CA TYR A 335 -8.25 -2.20 -18.52
C TYR A 335 -8.87 -3.41 -17.81
N VAL A 336 -10.20 -3.53 -17.88
CA VAL A 336 -10.95 -4.61 -17.23
C VAL A 336 -10.56 -5.97 -17.81
N GLN A 337 -10.40 -6.08 -19.13
CA GLN A 337 -9.95 -7.31 -19.77
C GLN A 337 -8.56 -7.74 -19.25
N ARG A 338 -7.62 -6.79 -19.11
CA ARG A 338 -6.29 -7.08 -18.54
C ARG A 338 -6.38 -7.50 -17.08
N ALA A 339 -7.23 -6.85 -16.29
CA ALA A 339 -7.47 -7.22 -14.91
C ALA A 339 -7.99 -8.66 -14.80
N LEU A 340 -9.00 -9.04 -15.60
CA LEU A 340 -9.56 -10.39 -15.64
C LEU A 340 -8.52 -11.47 -16.00
N VAL A 341 -7.62 -11.19 -16.95
CA VAL A 341 -6.51 -12.10 -17.28
C VAL A 341 -5.60 -12.32 -16.07
N MET A 342 -5.30 -11.25 -15.31
CA MET A 342 -4.47 -11.35 -14.11
C MET A 342 -5.19 -12.08 -12.97
N MET A 343 -6.50 -11.89 -12.81
CA MET A 343 -7.32 -12.60 -11.83
C MET A 343 -7.27 -14.11 -12.03
N ARG A 344 -7.47 -14.56 -13.27
CA ARG A 344 -7.42 -15.99 -13.62
C ARG A 344 -6.02 -16.58 -13.42
N ARG A 345 -4.97 -15.81 -13.74
CA ARG A 345 -3.58 -16.22 -13.46
C ARG A 345 -3.30 -16.37 -11.95
N LYS A 346 -3.95 -15.55 -11.12
CA LYS A 346 -3.87 -15.65 -9.65
C LYS A 346 -4.81 -16.70 -9.05
N GLN A 347 -5.50 -17.49 -9.88
CA GLN A 347 -6.46 -18.52 -9.45
C GLN A 347 -7.55 -17.99 -8.52
N LEU A 348 -7.99 -16.74 -8.73
CA LEU A 348 -9.14 -16.21 -7.99
C LEU A 348 -10.41 -16.98 -8.39
N PRO A 349 -11.35 -17.22 -7.45
CA PRO A 349 -12.61 -17.88 -7.76
C PRO A 349 -13.40 -17.17 -8.88
N GLU A 350 -13.93 -17.91 -9.86
CA GLU A 350 -14.54 -17.34 -11.08
C GLU A 350 -15.73 -16.41 -10.79
N ARG A 351 -16.45 -16.62 -9.68
CA ARG A 351 -17.51 -15.71 -9.20
C ARG A 351 -17.06 -14.24 -9.12
N TYR A 352 -15.80 -13.99 -8.76
CA TYR A 352 -15.26 -12.62 -8.68
C TYR A 352 -14.95 -12.06 -10.08
N CYS A 353 -14.53 -12.92 -11.02
CA CYS A 353 -14.37 -12.54 -12.43
C CYS A 353 -15.74 -12.14 -13.02
N GLU A 354 -16.79 -12.91 -12.73
CA GLU A 354 -18.16 -12.64 -13.18
C GLU A 354 -18.68 -11.30 -12.61
N GLN A 355 -18.47 -11.03 -11.31
CA GLN A 355 -18.84 -9.75 -10.69
C GLN A 355 -18.15 -8.54 -11.33
N VAL A 356 -16.86 -8.65 -11.65
CA VAL A 356 -16.13 -7.58 -12.38
C VAL A 356 -16.73 -7.38 -13.77
N MET A 357 -17.07 -8.46 -14.48
CA MET A 357 -17.71 -8.37 -15.79
C MET A 357 -19.09 -7.70 -15.71
N GLU A 358 -19.92 -8.08 -14.74
CA GLU A 358 -21.23 -7.46 -14.53
C GLU A 358 -21.11 -5.96 -14.21
N THR A 359 -20.13 -5.60 -13.38
CA THR A 359 -19.92 -4.22 -12.93
C THR A 359 -19.48 -3.29 -14.05
N PHE A 360 -18.61 -3.76 -14.96
CA PHE A 360 -17.95 -2.89 -15.96
C PHE A 360 -18.35 -3.14 -17.41
N VAL A 361 -18.92 -4.30 -17.76
CA VAL A 361 -19.19 -4.68 -19.16
C VAL A 361 -20.67 -4.54 -19.52
N ASN A 362 -21.55 -4.28 -18.54
CA ASN A 362 -22.98 -4.11 -18.82
C ASN A 362 -23.26 -2.78 -19.58
N PRO A 363 -23.74 -2.82 -20.83
CA PRO A 363 -23.86 -1.63 -21.70
C PRO A 363 -24.97 -0.66 -21.27
N THR A 364 -25.96 -1.10 -20.49
CA THR A 364 -27.07 -0.24 -20.03
C THR A 364 -26.68 0.73 -18.93
N THR A 365 -25.50 0.58 -18.31
CA THR A 365 -25.06 1.35 -17.13
C THR A 365 -23.81 2.20 -17.38
N MET A 366 -23.29 2.28 -18.62
CA MET A 366 -21.96 2.87 -18.85
C MET A 366 -21.85 4.40 -18.66
N SER A 367 -22.89 5.17 -19.02
CA SER A 367 -22.90 6.61 -18.71
C SER A 367 -22.99 6.85 -17.20
N ASP A 368 -23.76 6.01 -16.50
CA ASP A 368 -23.89 6.07 -15.04
C ASP A 368 -22.57 5.65 -14.37
N GLN A 369 -21.82 4.71 -14.95
CA GLN A 369 -20.51 4.27 -14.44
C GLN A 369 -19.46 5.38 -14.45
N ARG A 370 -19.40 6.24 -15.48
CA ARG A 370 -18.46 7.39 -15.46
C ARG A 370 -18.80 8.37 -14.34
N ALA A 371 -20.08 8.68 -14.16
CA ALA A 371 -20.54 9.57 -13.10
C ALA A 371 -20.27 8.98 -11.70
N LEU A 372 -20.54 7.68 -11.51
CA LEU A 372 -20.24 6.96 -10.27
C LEU A 372 -18.73 6.92 -9.98
N ALA A 373 -17.90 6.67 -11.00
CA ALA A 373 -16.46 6.63 -10.82
C ALA A 373 -15.87 8.02 -10.53
N ALA A 374 -16.40 9.08 -11.14
CA ALA A 374 -16.05 10.45 -10.82
C ALA A 374 -16.45 10.83 -9.38
N ALA A 375 -17.66 10.44 -8.95
CA ALA A 375 -18.10 10.64 -7.58
C ALA A 375 -17.22 9.87 -6.58
N GLN A 376 -16.80 8.64 -6.93
CA GLN A 376 -15.88 7.86 -6.11
C GLN A 376 -14.50 8.52 -6.03
N ALA A 377 -13.94 8.99 -7.14
CA ALA A 377 -12.67 9.72 -7.15
C ALA A 377 -12.73 11.00 -6.30
N GLN A 378 -13.83 11.75 -6.38
CA GLN A 378 -14.04 12.91 -5.52
C GLN A 378 -14.13 12.53 -4.04
N LYS A 379 -14.81 11.42 -3.72
CA LYS A 379 -14.98 10.94 -2.34
C LYS A 379 -13.67 10.41 -1.74
N SER A 380 -12.94 9.58 -2.47
CA SER A 380 -11.78 8.84 -1.97
C SER A 380 -10.44 9.54 -2.23
N LEU A 381 -10.32 10.37 -3.27
CA LEU A 381 -9.08 11.10 -3.57
C LEU A 381 -9.24 12.61 -3.35
N GLY A 382 -10.47 13.12 -3.27
CA GLY A 382 -10.72 14.56 -3.25
C GLY A 382 -10.51 15.21 -4.61
N LEU A 383 -10.44 14.42 -5.70
CA LEU A 383 -10.08 14.91 -7.04
C LEU A 383 -11.27 14.96 -7.97
N SER A 384 -11.38 16.08 -8.70
CA SER A 384 -12.33 16.23 -9.79
C SER A 384 -11.81 15.59 -11.07
N GLU A 385 -12.70 15.34 -12.03
CA GLU A 385 -12.30 14.84 -13.35
C GLU A 385 -11.31 15.80 -14.05
N ALA A 386 -11.52 17.13 -13.91
CA ALA A 386 -10.61 18.12 -14.48
C ALA A 386 -9.17 17.99 -13.93
N GLN A 387 -9.04 17.71 -12.63
CA GLN A 387 -7.74 17.50 -11.97
C GLN A 387 -7.10 16.17 -12.39
N LEU A 388 -7.89 15.10 -12.52
CA LEU A 388 -7.41 13.83 -13.07
C LEU A 388 -6.92 13.98 -14.52
N VAL A 389 -7.66 14.71 -15.35
CA VAL A 389 -7.24 15.03 -16.72
C VAL A 389 -5.98 15.89 -16.70
N CYS A 390 -5.87 16.88 -15.82
CA CYS A 390 -4.64 17.65 -15.66
C CYS A 390 -3.43 16.75 -15.31
N LEU A 391 -3.60 15.77 -14.42
CA LEU A 391 -2.56 14.79 -14.10
C LEU A 391 -2.16 13.91 -15.29
N LEU A 392 -3.10 13.56 -16.17
CA LEU A 392 -2.82 12.76 -17.36
C LEU A 392 -1.78 13.43 -18.26
N PHE A 393 -1.86 14.76 -18.41
CA PHE A 393 -0.95 15.55 -19.24
C PHE A 393 0.32 15.99 -18.52
N ALA A 394 0.33 16.02 -17.18
CA ALA A 394 1.42 16.55 -16.38
C ALA A 394 1.96 17.91 -16.91
N PRO A 395 1.09 18.93 -17.11
CA PRO A 395 1.40 20.07 -17.97
C PRO A 395 2.45 21.02 -17.39
N PHE A 396 2.70 20.96 -16.09
CA PHE A 396 3.46 21.99 -15.38
C PHE A 396 4.95 21.71 -15.28
N VAL A 397 5.40 20.45 -15.31
CA VAL A 397 6.82 20.10 -15.16
C VAL A 397 7.66 20.48 -16.37
N GLU A 398 8.99 20.45 -16.22
CA GLU A 398 9.94 20.74 -17.32
C GLU A 398 9.69 22.12 -17.93
N ASN A 399 9.58 23.16 -17.11
CA ASN A 399 9.25 24.51 -17.57
C ASN A 399 7.95 24.58 -18.40
N GLY A 400 6.96 23.73 -18.10
CA GLY A 400 5.68 23.71 -18.78
C GLY A 400 5.72 23.08 -20.18
N ALA A 401 6.66 22.17 -20.45
CA ALA A 401 6.85 21.59 -21.79
C ALA A 401 5.59 20.95 -22.39
N SER A 402 4.68 20.43 -21.56
CA SER A 402 3.42 19.81 -22.00
C SER A 402 2.20 20.74 -21.88
N LEU A 403 2.37 21.98 -21.41
CA LEU A 403 1.29 22.93 -21.15
C LEU A 403 0.52 23.29 -22.42
N GLU A 404 1.22 23.70 -23.48
CA GLU A 404 0.55 24.10 -24.72
C GLU A 404 -0.32 22.99 -25.28
N ARG A 405 0.16 21.74 -25.23
CA ARG A 405 -0.61 20.57 -25.67
C ARG A 405 -1.87 20.38 -24.83
N PHE A 406 -1.74 20.43 -23.51
CA PHE A 406 -2.87 20.33 -22.60
C PHE A 406 -3.92 21.41 -22.90
N LEU A 407 -3.50 22.65 -23.13
CA LEU A 407 -4.40 23.73 -23.50
C LEU A 407 -5.08 23.49 -24.85
N ARG A 408 -4.34 23.09 -25.90
CA ARG A 408 -4.93 22.81 -27.23
C ARG A 408 -5.98 21.71 -27.16
N GLN A 409 -5.74 20.68 -26.36
CA GLN A 409 -6.57 19.48 -26.32
C GLN A 409 -7.76 19.61 -25.35
N CYS A 410 -7.57 20.26 -24.21
CA CYS A 410 -8.56 20.30 -23.14
C CYS A 410 -9.16 21.70 -22.90
N HIS A 411 -8.39 22.77 -23.14
CA HIS A 411 -8.78 24.15 -22.79
C HIS A 411 -8.38 25.18 -23.86
N PRO A 412 -8.88 25.07 -25.10
CA PRO A 412 -8.40 25.88 -26.23
C PRO A 412 -8.62 27.38 -26.01
N GLY A 413 -9.66 27.78 -25.26
CA GLY A 413 -9.91 29.18 -24.90
C GLY A 413 -8.83 29.80 -24.01
N MET A 414 -8.05 28.99 -23.29
CA MET A 414 -6.99 29.46 -22.39
C MET A 414 -5.63 29.57 -23.08
N LEU A 415 -5.50 29.16 -24.35
CA LEU A 415 -4.26 29.31 -25.13
C LEU A 415 -3.78 30.76 -25.22
N VAL A 416 -4.72 31.71 -25.23
CA VAL A 416 -4.42 33.15 -25.30
C VAL A 416 -3.66 33.63 -24.06
N ALA A 417 -3.85 32.96 -22.91
CA ALA A 417 -3.20 33.27 -21.65
C ALA A 417 -1.90 32.47 -21.43
N LEU A 418 -1.41 31.71 -22.43
CA LEU A 418 -0.18 30.92 -22.30
C LEU A 418 1.02 31.71 -21.76
N PRO A 419 1.30 32.95 -22.22
CA PRO A 419 2.38 33.76 -21.64
C PRO A 419 2.16 34.06 -20.16
N ASP A 420 0.91 34.31 -19.76
CA ASP A 420 0.54 34.66 -18.39
C ASP A 420 0.63 33.46 -17.46
N LEU A 421 0.29 32.26 -17.95
CA LEU A 421 0.49 31.00 -17.25
C LEU A 421 1.97 30.75 -16.94
N HIS A 422 2.87 30.95 -17.92
CA HIS A 422 4.31 30.85 -17.68
C HIS A 422 4.81 31.91 -16.70
N ARG A 423 4.30 33.16 -16.79
CA ARG A 423 4.64 34.20 -15.81
C ARG A 423 4.22 33.82 -14.39
N ALA A 424 3.00 33.32 -14.22
CA ALA A 424 2.47 32.88 -12.92
C ALA A 424 3.32 31.76 -12.31
N MET A 425 3.67 30.73 -13.09
CA MET A 425 4.52 29.62 -12.60
C MET A 425 5.96 30.05 -12.27
N GLN A 426 6.45 31.12 -12.90
CA GLN A 426 7.73 31.75 -12.58
C GLN A 426 7.67 32.66 -11.34
N GLY A 427 6.50 32.80 -10.70
CA GLY A 427 6.30 33.70 -9.55
C GLY A 427 6.12 35.17 -9.91
N LYS A 428 5.86 35.48 -11.19
CA LYS A 428 5.60 36.85 -11.66
C LYS A 428 4.10 37.15 -11.59
N SER A 429 3.75 38.43 -11.56
CA SER A 429 2.35 38.87 -11.60
C SER A 429 1.65 38.45 -12.90
N ALA A 430 0.46 37.89 -12.75
CA ALA A 430 -0.46 37.49 -13.81
C ALA A 430 -1.91 37.87 -13.40
N PRO A 431 -2.85 37.95 -14.35
CA PRO A 431 -4.24 38.29 -14.04
C PRO A 431 -4.89 37.29 -13.07
N GLU A 432 -5.70 37.77 -12.14
CA GLU A 432 -6.34 36.94 -11.11
C GLU A 432 -7.16 35.78 -11.69
N GLN A 433 -7.84 36.00 -12.82
CA GLN A 433 -8.60 34.97 -13.51
C GLN A 433 -7.73 33.80 -13.99
N VAL A 434 -6.49 34.08 -14.37
CA VAL A 434 -5.51 33.05 -14.79
C VAL A 434 -5.05 32.27 -13.57
N LEU A 435 -4.77 32.96 -12.45
CA LEU A 435 -4.38 32.32 -11.19
C LEU A 435 -5.47 31.39 -10.66
N GLN A 436 -6.72 31.86 -10.64
CA GLN A 436 -7.86 31.05 -10.20
C GLN A 436 -8.06 29.84 -11.10
N TRP A 437 -8.00 30.01 -12.42
CA TRP A 437 -8.11 28.90 -13.37
C TRP A 437 -7.04 27.83 -13.15
N MET A 438 -5.79 28.24 -12.87
CA MET A 438 -4.70 27.30 -12.56
C MET A 438 -5.01 26.47 -11.32
N VAL A 439 -5.57 27.09 -10.27
CA VAL A 439 -5.96 26.40 -9.04
C VAL A 439 -7.10 25.42 -9.31
N ASP A 440 -8.12 25.84 -10.05
CA ASP A 440 -9.30 25.01 -10.32
C ASP A 440 -8.95 23.76 -11.16
N VAL A 441 -8.14 23.93 -12.20
CA VAL A 441 -7.80 22.84 -13.13
C VAL A 441 -6.81 21.84 -12.53
N SER A 442 -5.87 22.31 -11.70
CA SER A 442 -4.81 21.47 -11.13
C SER A 442 -5.15 20.93 -9.73
N GLY A 443 -5.99 21.64 -8.98
CA GLY A 443 -6.20 21.39 -7.56
C GLY A 443 -5.02 21.80 -6.67
N LEU A 444 -4.02 22.47 -7.23
CA LEU A 444 -2.80 22.94 -6.56
C LEU A 444 -2.78 24.46 -6.45
N THR A 445 -2.15 24.99 -5.41
CA THR A 445 -1.87 26.43 -5.34
C THR A 445 -0.85 26.83 -6.41
N VAL A 446 -0.91 28.08 -6.89
CA VAL A 446 0.02 28.60 -7.90
C VAL A 446 1.49 28.43 -7.47
N LYS A 447 1.76 28.53 -6.16
CA LYS A 447 3.09 28.30 -5.59
C LYS A 447 3.57 26.86 -5.81
N LEU A 448 2.73 25.87 -5.51
CA LEU A 448 3.03 24.45 -5.72
C LEU A 448 3.21 24.12 -7.21
N ILE A 449 2.39 24.73 -8.08
CA ILE A 449 2.58 24.64 -9.54
C ILE A 449 3.94 25.23 -9.94
N GLY A 450 4.34 26.37 -9.37
CA GLY A 450 5.64 26.96 -9.59
C GLY A 450 6.80 26.06 -9.11
N THR A 451 6.63 25.32 -8.01
CA THR A 451 7.58 24.29 -7.59
C THR A 451 7.71 23.21 -8.67
N LEU A 452 6.60 22.62 -9.12
CA LEU A 452 6.61 21.62 -10.19
C LEU A 452 7.26 22.14 -11.48
N TYR A 453 7.02 23.41 -11.83
CA TYR A 453 7.57 24.07 -13.01
C TYR A 453 9.09 24.04 -13.10
N ARG A 454 9.76 24.09 -11.93
CA ARG A 454 11.23 24.05 -11.84
C ARG A 454 11.79 22.63 -11.78
N MET A 455 10.95 21.61 -11.61
CA MET A 455 11.39 20.22 -11.48
C MET A 455 11.23 19.46 -12.81
N GLY A 456 12.20 18.58 -13.13
CA GLY A 456 12.20 17.75 -14.36
C GLY A 456 11.58 16.36 -14.15
N PRO A 457 10.79 15.82 -15.09
CA PRO A 457 9.97 14.63 -14.91
C PRO A 457 10.81 13.41 -14.53
N VAL A 458 10.19 12.49 -13.80
CA VAL A 458 10.79 11.18 -13.55
C VAL A 458 10.24 10.22 -14.59
N ALA A 459 11.10 9.79 -15.50
CA ALA A 459 10.78 8.70 -16.41
C ALA A 459 10.61 7.42 -15.59
N ARG A 460 9.59 6.64 -15.92
CA ARG A 460 9.60 5.23 -15.52
C ARG A 460 10.79 4.62 -16.26
N GLY A 461 11.83 4.19 -15.54
CA GLY A 461 12.96 3.50 -16.17
C GLY A 461 12.42 2.46 -17.14
N GLU A 462 12.93 2.45 -18.37
CA GLU A 462 12.57 1.45 -19.37
C GLU A 462 13.00 0.06 -18.88
N ARG A 463 12.14 -0.54 -18.08
CA ARG A 463 11.78 -1.92 -18.32
C ARG A 463 10.34 -1.89 -18.80
N PRO A 464 10.03 -2.55 -19.93
CA PRO A 464 8.72 -3.12 -20.05
C PRO A 464 8.55 -4.00 -18.80
N GLY A 465 7.84 -3.54 -17.78
CA GLY A 465 7.07 -4.51 -17.00
C GLY A 465 6.15 -5.10 -18.06
N PRO A 466 6.33 -6.38 -18.38
CA PRO A 466 6.56 -6.79 -19.76
C PRO A 466 5.61 -6.05 -20.71
N ALA A 467 6.15 -5.41 -21.75
CA ALA A 467 5.55 -5.60 -23.04
C ALA A 467 5.51 -7.11 -23.16
N VAL A 468 4.35 -7.71 -22.85
CA VAL A 468 4.20 -9.16 -22.74
C VAL A 468 4.77 -9.70 -24.04
N GLY A 469 5.94 -10.33 -23.89
CA GLY A 469 6.78 -10.70 -25.00
C GLY A 469 5.96 -11.52 -25.98
N ASN A 470 6.31 -11.35 -27.24
CA ASN A 470 6.02 -12.35 -28.25
C ASN A 470 6.27 -13.76 -27.68
N ALA A 471 5.37 -14.63 -28.09
CA ALA A 471 5.37 -16.08 -28.06
C ALA A 471 6.67 -16.79 -27.63
N ASP A 472 6.42 -17.87 -26.89
CA ASP A 472 7.28 -19.02 -26.65
C ASP A 472 8.32 -18.89 -25.53
N GLU A 473 7.97 -19.42 -24.35
CA GLU A 473 8.77 -20.48 -23.71
C GLU A 473 7.90 -21.25 -22.67
N PRO A 474 8.10 -22.59 -22.53
CA PRO A 474 7.11 -23.49 -21.96
C PRO A 474 7.19 -23.60 -20.43
N ALA A 475 6.07 -23.98 -19.83
CA ALA A 475 5.96 -24.34 -18.42
C ALA A 475 6.94 -25.48 -18.07
N LEU A 476 7.76 -25.28 -17.05
CA LEU A 476 8.52 -26.34 -16.42
C LEU A 476 7.58 -27.12 -15.49
N ASP A 477 7.14 -28.28 -15.98
CA ASP A 477 6.53 -29.33 -15.16
C ASP A 477 7.55 -29.83 -14.13
N LEU A 478 7.31 -29.51 -12.86
CA LEU A 478 7.89 -30.21 -11.72
C LEU A 478 6.89 -31.28 -11.28
N ASP A 479 6.92 -32.42 -11.98
CA ASP A 479 6.30 -33.64 -11.47
C ASP A 479 7.29 -34.80 -11.62
N ALA A 480 7.91 -35.19 -10.52
CA ALA A 480 8.66 -36.43 -10.43
C ALA A 480 8.65 -36.92 -8.97
N GLY A 481 7.82 -37.91 -8.69
CA GLY A 481 7.87 -38.59 -7.42
C GLY A 481 6.74 -39.59 -7.19
N ASN A 482 6.62 -40.62 -8.02
CA ASN A 482 6.04 -41.87 -7.50
C ASN A 482 6.85 -43.10 -7.86
N ALA A 483 6.93 -43.96 -6.84
CA ALA A 483 7.90 -44.99 -6.58
C ALA A 483 7.92 -46.18 -7.56
N ALA A 484 9.13 -46.69 -7.74
CA ALA A 484 9.53 -48.10 -7.60
C ALA A 484 8.71 -49.21 -8.28
N ASN A 485 9.33 -49.79 -9.31
CA ASN A 485 9.54 -51.23 -9.52
C ASN A 485 10.75 -51.31 -10.46
N GLY A 486 11.87 -51.94 -10.13
CA GLY A 486 11.99 -53.32 -9.72
C GLY A 486 12.55 -54.12 -10.91
N GLU A 487 13.78 -54.59 -10.77
CA GLU A 487 14.46 -55.67 -11.52
C GLU A 487 15.38 -55.36 -12.71
N ARG A 488 16.62 -55.89 -12.54
CA ARG A 488 17.61 -56.50 -13.48
C ARG A 488 18.98 -55.82 -13.37
N SER A 489 19.90 -56.34 -12.54
CA SER A 489 20.71 -57.56 -12.71
C SER A 489 21.73 -57.50 -13.86
N THR A 490 22.96 -57.86 -13.47
CA THR A 490 24.22 -58.06 -14.23
C THR A 490 24.98 -56.78 -14.59
N GLY A 491 26.28 -56.64 -14.36
CA GLY A 491 27.29 -57.56 -13.84
C GLY A 491 28.66 -57.18 -14.41
N ARG A 492 29.57 -56.72 -13.55
CA ARG A 492 31.02 -56.95 -13.47
C ARG A 492 31.72 -55.78 -12.81
#